data_AF-A0A446BT56-F1
#
_entry.id   AF-A0A446BT56-F1
#
_cell.length_a   1.000
_cell.length_b   1.000
_cell.length_c   1.000
_cell.angle_alpha   90.00
_cell.angle_beta   90.00
_cell.angle_gamma   90.00
#
_symmetry.space_group_name_H-M   'P 1'
#
loop_
_entity.id
_entity.type
_entity.pdbx_description
1 polymer ?
#
loop_
_entity_poly.entity_id
_entity_poly.type
_entity_poly.pdbx_seq_one_letter_code
_entity_poly.pdbx_strand_id
1 'polypeptide(L)'
;MRGLVLWTAALFGLCSAGAYPPDVVDKLAEASLPKLKDYLAKNPQGSCTLETAVRRKEWSDLSVKERKEYTDAVLCLQSKPALTTSQAPGAKSRFDDYVVIHILQTPRNHGSTFFLPWHRYYVWHYENALRTECNYTGYQPYWNWDRYAKDPANSPLFDGSEGSMGGNGAKVAHQGIPIPGAPSPYNVIPPGDGGGCVTTGPFKNMTVNVGPIAPTIQVPRNPRSDGLGYNPRCLRRDINKHAAAVTTANYTYDLITSNSDVYWFQTVMEGQFAQGKWGVHAGGHYTISGDPAGDFFVSPGDPAFWLHHAMIDRVWWIWQLQDLDRRLAEVSMTRTMNNMPPSPNGTLDDPSGLGVLAPDVPVRELMSTMGGLGGKFCYIYE
;
A
#
# COMPACT_ATOMS: atom_id res chain seq x y z
N MET A 1 -49.88 -8.63 -19.52
CA MET A 1 -48.72 -9.49 -19.87
C MET A 1 -47.47 -8.73 -19.48
N ARG A 2 -46.86 -9.14 -18.36
CA ARG A 2 -45.64 -8.54 -17.82
C ARG A 2 -44.44 -9.18 -18.53
N GLY A 3 -43.66 -8.38 -19.25
CA GLY A 3 -42.40 -8.82 -19.83
C GLY A 3 -41.32 -8.88 -18.75
N LEU A 4 -40.97 -10.10 -18.34
CA LEU A 4 -39.76 -10.39 -17.58
C LEU A 4 -38.56 -10.15 -18.53
N VAL A 5 -37.80 -9.08 -18.33
CA VAL A 5 -36.48 -8.94 -18.96
C VAL A 5 -35.49 -9.65 -18.04
N LEU A 6 -35.10 -10.86 -18.44
CA LEU A 6 -33.98 -11.60 -17.86
C LEU A 6 -32.69 -10.84 -18.12
N TRP A 7 -32.20 -10.11 -17.13
CA TRP A 7 -30.82 -9.62 -17.09
C TRP A 7 -29.94 -10.70 -16.47
N THR A 8 -29.54 -11.69 -17.26
CA THR A 8 -28.53 -12.67 -16.87
C THR A 8 -27.27 -12.48 -17.72
N ALA A 9 -26.16 -12.19 -17.03
CA ALA A 9 -24.78 -12.48 -17.41
C ALA A 9 -24.25 -11.88 -18.74
N ALA A 10 -23.91 -10.58 -18.71
CA ALA A 10 -22.97 -9.99 -19.67
C ALA A 10 -22.12 -8.88 -19.03
N LEU A 11 -21.75 -9.02 -17.76
CA LEU A 11 -20.93 -8.03 -17.03
C LEU A 11 -19.45 -8.42 -16.84
N PHE A 12 -19.04 -9.63 -17.23
CA PHE A 12 -17.62 -10.00 -17.33
C PHE A 12 -17.44 -10.93 -18.53
N GLY A 13 -17.37 -10.30 -19.71
CA GLY A 13 -17.17 -10.97 -21.00
C GLY A 13 -15.99 -10.40 -21.75
N LEU A 14 -14.98 -9.89 -21.04
CA LEU A 14 -13.63 -9.67 -21.54
C LEU A 14 -12.69 -10.00 -20.38
N CYS A 15 -12.64 -11.27 -19.99
CA CYS A 15 -11.37 -11.81 -19.53
C CYS A 15 -10.40 -11.55 -20.69
N SER A 16 -9.59 -10.49 -20.60
CA SER A 16 -8.21 -10.67 -21.00
C SER A 16 -7.78 -11.95 -20.29
N ALA A 17 -7.32 -12.96 -21.02
CA ALA A 17 -6.74 -14.14 -20.43
C ALA A 17 -5.56 -13.70 -19.54
N GLY A 18 -5.85 -13.31 -18.31
CA GLY A 18 -4.86 -13.05 -17.29
C GLY A 18 -4.17 -14.37 -17.05
N ALA A 19 -2.85 -14.38 -17.04
CA ALA A 19 -2.05 -15.58 -16.83
C ALA A 19 -2.33 -16.28 -15.48
N TYR A 20 -3.08 -15.64 -14.58
CA TYR A 20 -3.39 -16.12 -13.24
C TYR A 20 -4.90 -16.38 -13.04
N PRO A 21 -5.30 -17.59 -12.61
CA PRO A 21 -6.69 -17.87 -12.26
C PRO A 21 -7.11 -17.10 -10.99
N PRO A 22 -8.39 -16.66 -10.89
CA PRO A 22 -8.88 -15.97 -9.70
C PRO A 22 -8.71 -16.79 -8.41
N ASP A 23 -8.13 -16.18 -7.39
CA ASP A 23 -7.94 -16.78 -6.07
C ASP A 23 -9.22 -16.69 -5.20
N VAL A 24 -9.15 -17.12 -3.93
CA VAL A 24 -10.30 -17.10 -3.01
C VAL A 24 -10.74 -15.68 -2.63
N VAL A 25 -9.81 -14.71 -2.62
CA VAL A 25 -10.09 -13.30 -2.33
C VAL A 25 -10.69 -12.61 -3.55
N ASP A 26 -10.20 -12.92 -4.76
CA ASP A 26 -10.79 -12.42 -6.01
C ASP A 26 -12.26 -12.84 -6.12
N LYS A 27 -12.56 -14.12 -5.85
CA LYS A 27 -13.94 -14.65 -5.83
C LYS A 27 -14.80 -13.98 -4.76
N LEU A 28 -14.22 -13.70 -3.59
CA LEU A 28 -14.94 -12.99 -2.52
C LEU A 28 -15.26 -11.54 -2.93
N ALA A 29 -14.32 -10.85 -3.57
CA ALA A 29 -14.52 -9.50 -4.09
C ALA A 29 -15.65 -9.48 -5.14
N GLU A 30 -15.60 -10.38 -6.12
CA GLU A 30 -16.62 -10.52 -7.16
C GLU A 30 -18.00 -10.79 -6.56
N ALA A 31 -18.10 -11.76 -5.65
CA ALA A 31 -19.35 -12.10 -4.95
C ALA A 31 -19.90 -10.94 -4.09
N SER A 32 -19.07 -9.95 -3.76
CA SER A 32 -19.45 -8.79 -2.94
C SER A 32 -19.90 -7.58 -3.76
N LEU A 33 -19.64 -7.54 -5.07
CA LEU A 33 -20.07 -6.43 -5.94
C LEU A 33 -21.59 -6.18 -5.96
N PRO A 34 -22.47 -7.20 -5.94
CA PRO A 34 -23.91 -6.97 -5.82
C PRO A 34 -24.28 -6.19 -4.54
N LYS A 35 -23.58 -6.44 -3.41
CA LYS A 35 -23.80 -5.70 -2.16
C LYS A 35 -23.46 -4.22 -2.32
N LEU A 36 -22.36 -3.91 -3.02
CA LEU A 36 -21.97 -2.54 -3.33
C LEU A 36 -23.01 -1.86 -4.23
N LYS A 37 -23.50 -2.56 -5.26
CA LYS A 37 -24.57 -2.06 -6.14
C LYS A 37 -25.82 -1.69 -5.34
N ASP A 38 -26.27 -2.59 -4.47
CA ASP A 38 -27.46 -2.38 -3.64
C ASP A 38 -27.27 -1.22 -2.64
N TYR A 39 -26.07 -1.10 -2.07
CA TYR A 39 -25.71 0.01 -1.19
C TYR A 39 -25.76 1.36 -1.93
N LEU A 40 -25.16 1.45 -3.13
CA LEU A 40 -25.14 2.69 -3.93
C LEU A 40 -26.53 3.09 -4.43
N ALA A 41 -27.42 2.13 -4.68
CA ALA A 41 -28.81 2.42 -5.03
C ALA A 41 -29.57 3.10 -3.88
N LYS A 42 -29.23 2.79 -2.62
CA LYS A 42 -29.82 3.41 -1.42
C LYS A 42 -29.08 4.69 -1.00
N ASN A 43 -27.79 4.78 -1.31
CA ASN A 43 -26.90 5.87 -0.93
C ASN A 43 -26.21 6.45 -2.18
N PRO A 44 -26.92 7.23 -3.02
CA PRO A 44 -26.35 7.78 -4.25
C PRO A 44 -25.14 8.68 -3.98
N GLN A 45 -24.06 8.47 -4.74
CA GLN A 45 -22.76 9.16 -4.55
C GLN A 45 -22.48 10.17 -5.66
N GLY A 46 -23.50 10.97 -6.02
CA GLY A 46 -23.40 11.95 -7.10
C GLY A 46 -23.09 11.29 -8.45
N SER A 47 -22.00 11.71 -9.10
CA SER A 47 -21.57 11.16 -10.39
C SER A 47 -20.78 9.85 -10.27
N CYS A 48 -20.43 9.41 -9.06
CA CYS A 48 -19.67 8.17 -8.87
C CYS A 48 -20.59 6.95 -8.82
N THR A 49 -20.49 6.10 -9.85
CA THR A 49 -21.28 4.89 -10.04
C THR A 49 -20.35 3.71 -10.37
N LEU A 50 -20.87 2.47 -10.37
CA LEU A 50 -20.06 1.30 -10.74
C LEU A 50 -19.56 1.34 -12.20
N GLU A 51 -20.27 2.05 -13.06
CA GLU A 51 -19.95 2.22 -14.48
C GLU A 51 -18.90 3.31 -14.70
N THR A 52 -18.88 4.32 -13.84
CA THR A 52 -17.96 5.48 -13.95
C THR A 52 -16.73 5.36 -13.06
N ALA A 53 -16.79 4.51 -12.03
CA ALA A 53 -15.66 4.25 -11.16
C ALA A 53 -14.50 3.62 -11.91
N VAL A 54 -13.32 4.15 -11.63
CA VAL A 54 -12.05 3.62 -12.11
C VAL A 54 -11.84 2.22 -11.57
N ARG A 55 -11.28 1.33 -12.39
CA ARG A 55 -10.83 0.00 -11.98
C ARG A 55 -9.33 0.02 -11.74
N ARG A 56 -8.92 -0.04 -10.47
CA ARG A 56 -7.52 -0.25 -10.10
C ARG A 56 -7.17 -1.72 -10.34
N LYS A 57 -6.13 -1.96 -11.15
CA LYS A 57 -5.77 -3.29 -11.66
C LYS A 57 -4.55 -3.87 -10.96
N GLU A 58 -4.46 -5.19 -10.96
CA GLU A 58 -3.27 -5.91 -10.53
C GLU A 58 -2.09 -5.60 -11.47
N TRP A 59 -0.90 -5.39 -10.91
CA TRP A 59 0.30 -5.00 -11.65
C TRP A 59 0.62 -5.95 -12.82
N SER A 60 0.47 -7.26 -12.62
CA SER A 60 0.78 -8.26 -13.64
C SER A 60 -0.24 -8.31 -14.77
N ASP A 61 -1.43 -7.75 -14.56
CA ASP A 61 -2.48 -7.66 -15.59
C ASP A 61 -2.32 -6.41 -16.47
N LEU A 62 -1.49 -5.45 -16.04
CA LEU A 62 -1.04 -4.35 -16.91
C LEU A 62 -0.10 -4.85 -18.00
N SER A 63 -0.23 -4.29 -19.20
CA SER A 63 0.75 -4.43 -20.26
C SER A 63 2.08 -3.80 -19.87
N VAL A 64 3.18 -4.26 -20.48
CA VAL A 64 4.52 -3.66 -20.28
C VAL A 64 4.50 -2.15 -20.57
N LYS A 65 3.71 -1.70 -21.55
CA LYS A 65 3.57 -0.27 -21.86
C LYS A 65 2.93 0.51 -20.70
N GLU A 66 1.84 0.02 -20.14
CA GLU A 66 1.16 0.66 -18.99
C GLU A 66 2.07 0.68 -17.75
N ARG A 67 2.83 -0.40 -17.51
CA ARG A 67 3.82 -0.44 -16.42
C ARG A 67 4.92 0.59 -16.61
N LYS A 68 5.46 0.72 -17.83
CA LYS A 68 6.47 1.74 -18.16
C LYS A 68 5.92 3.15 -17.99
N GLU A 69 4.68 3.40 -18.41
CA GLU A 69 4.03 4.70 -18.19
C GLU A 69 3.94 5.05 -16.70
N TYR A 70 3.60 4.07 -15.84
CA TYR A 70 3.61 4.28 -14.39
C TYR A 70 5.03 4.56 -13.87
N THR A 71 6.03 3.75 -14.24
CA THR A 71 7.40 3.93 -13.72
C THR A 71 8.05 5.23 -14.20
N ASP A 72 7.78 5.65 -15.44
CA ASP A 72 8.19 6.94 -15.99
C ASP A 72 7.56 8.10 -15.18
N ALA A 73 6.30 7.99 -14.78
CA ALA A 73 5.65 8.99 -13.93
C ALA A 73 6.28 9.05 -12.52
N VAL A 74 6.66 7.90 -11.94
CA VAL A 74 7.37 7.88 -10.64
C VAL A 74 8.74 8.55 -10.76
N LEU A 75 9.51 8.25 -11.82
CA LEU A 75 10.80 8.90 -12.10
C LEU A 75 10.63 10.40 -12.33
N CYS A 76 9.56 10.81 -13.01
CA CYS A 76 9.20 12.22 -13.13
C CYS A 76 8.96 12.85 -11.76
N LEU A 77 8.22 12.21 -10.85
CA LEU A 77 7.97 12.76 -9.51
C LEU A 77 9.26 12.90 -8.68
N GLN A 78 10.23 12.01 -8.91
CA GLN A 78 11.59 12.11 -8.34
C GLN A 78 12.41 13.27 -8.93
N SER A 79 12.02 13.83 -10.08
CA SER A 79 12.68 15.00 -10.69
C SER A 79 12.07 16.34 -10.28
N LYS A 80 10.84 16.34 -9.76
CA LYS A 80 10.16 17.58 -9.33
C LYS A 80 10.74 18.08 -8.01
N PRO A 81 10.88 19.39 -7.78
CA PRO A 81 11.47 19.94 -6.56
C PRO A 81 10.62 19.65 -5.32
N ALA A 82 11.26 19.30 -4.20
CA ALA A 82 10.61 19.08 -2.90
C ALA A 82 9.96 20.36 -2.33
N LEU A 83 8.85 20.18 -1.61
CA LEU A 83 8.14 21.22 -0.85
C LEU A 83 8.58 21.29 0.62
N THR A 84 9.13 20.19 1.15
CA THR A 84 9.44 20.02 2.58
C THR A 84 10.86 20.42 2.97
N THR A 85 11.63 21.08 2.09
CA THR A 85 13.07 21.34 2.28
C THR A 85 13.42 22.12 3.55
N SER A 86 12.50 22.94 4.06
CA SER A 86 12.71 23.73 5.29
C SER A 86 12.74 22.86 6.55
N GLN A 87 11.87 21.85 6.64
CA GLN A 87 11.78 20.92 7.77
C GLN A 87 12.66 19.67 7.56
N ALA A 88 12.86 19.27 6.31
CA ALA A 88 13.63 18.10 5.92
C ALA A 88 14.68 18.48 4.86
N PRO A 89 15.87 18.95 5.26
CA PRO A 89 16.94 19.34 4.33
C PRO A 89 17.39 18.21 3.39
N GLY A 90 17.11 16.95 3.77
CA GLY A 90 17.35 15.77 2.95
C GLY A 90 16.38 15.59 1.79
N ALA A 91 15.17 16.16 1.84
CA ALA A 91 14.23 16.07 0.73
C ALA A 91 14.78 16.84 -0.48
N LYS A 92 14.88 16.16 -1.63
CA LYS A 92 15.32 16.75 -2.91
C LYS A 92 14.24 16.71 -3.99
N SER A 93 13.26 15.83 -3.82
CA SER A 93 12.20 15.63 -4.81
C SER A 93 10.79 15.68 -4.23
N ARG A 94 9.78 15.86 -5.09
CA ARG A 94 8.37 15.67 -4.69
C ARG A 94 8.11 14.26 -4.19
N PHE A 95 8.81 13.25 -4.71
CA PHE A 95 8.76 11.89 -4.18
C PHE A 95 9.26 11.84 -2.72
N ASP A 96 10.34 12.55 -2.39
CA ASP A 96 10.84 12.64 -1.01
C ASP A 96 9.84 13.32 -0.06
N ASP A 97 9.00 14.25 -0.54
CA ASP A 97 7.98 14.87 0.32
C ASP A 97 7.01 13.82 0.89
N TYR A 98 6.63 12.83 0.09
CA TYR A 98 5.81 11.71 0.56
C TYR A 98 6.54 10.94 1.66
N VAL A 99 7.81 10.58 1.43
CA VAL A 99 8.64 9.89 2.43
C VAL A 99 8.75 10.70 3.73
N VAL A 100 8.96 12.01 3.64
CA VAL A 100 9.02 12.93 4.80
C VAL A 100 7.69 12.97 5.55
N ILE A 101 6.56 13.08 4.84
CA ILE A 101 5.24 13.09 5.46
C ILE A 101 4.97 11.78 6.21
N HIS A 102 5.37 10.64 5.63
CA HIS A 102 5.27 9.35 6.30
C HIS A 102 6.14 9.30 7.55
N ILE A 103 7.43 9.67 7.48
CA ILE A 103 8.33 9.76 8.64
C ILE A 103 7.69 10.58 9.78
N LEU A 104 7.19 11.77 9.46
CA LEU A 104 6.65 12.71 10.45
C LEU A 104 5.34 12.22 11.08
N GLN A 105 4.55 11.44 10.35
CA GLN A 105 3.23 11.02 10.81
C GLN A 105 3.15 9.53 11.17
N THR A 106 4.24 8.76 11.03
CA THR A 106 4.30 7.35 11.46
C THR A 106 3.74 7.15 12.88
N PRO A 107 4.12 7.92 13.93
CA PRO A 107 3.60 7.76 15.30
C PRO A 107 2.09 7.95 15.45
N ARG A 108 1.44 8.49 14.42
CA ARG A 108 0.00 8.74 14.39
C ARG A 108 -0.76 7.74 13.51
N ASN A 109 -0.14 7.20 12.46
CA ASN A 109 -0.84 6.52 11.38
C ASN A 109 -0.63 4.99 11.31
N HIS A 110 -0.06 4.38 12.35
CA HIS A 110 0.06 2.92 12.48
C HIS A 110 -0.35 2.51 13.89
N GLY A 111 -0.91 1.31 14.08
CA GLY A 111 -1.45 0.84 15.35
C GLY A 111 -2.45 1.83 15.96
N SER A 112 -3.26 2.46 15.12
CA SER A 112 -4.11 3.61 15.47
C SER A 112 -5.37 3.64 14.61
N THR A 113 -6.30 4.53 14.96
CA THR A 113 -7.52 4.78 14.16
C THR A 113 -7.24 5.21 12.72
N PHE A 114 -6.10 5.85 12.47
CA PHE A 114 -5.83 6.49 11.20
C PHE A 114 -5.24 5.55 10.15
N PHE A 115 -4.78 4.35 10.54
CA PHE A 115 -3.99 3.47 9.67
C PHE A 115 -4.61 3.26 8.28
N LEU A 116 -5.80 2.67 8.20
CA LEU A 116 -6.47 2.41 6.93
C LEU A 116 -6.90 3.69 6.17
N PRO A 117 -7.66 4.63 6.76
CA PRO A 117 -8.12 5.81 6.04
C PRO A 117 -6.98 6.74 5.59
N TRP A 118 -5.93 6.90 6.41
CA TRP A 118 -4.79 7.74 6.05
C TRP A 118 -4.01 7.14 4.87
N HIS A 119 -3.73 5.83 4.89
CA HIS A 119 -3.02 5.18 3.78
C HIS A 119 -3.83 5.19 2.48
N ARG A 120 -5.16 5.08 2.55
CA ARG A 120 -6.04 5.30 1.39
C ARG A 120 -5.85 6.71 0.80
N TYR A 121 -5.92 7.74 1.65
CA TYR A 121 -5.72 9.13 1.19
C TYR A 121 -4.32 9.34 0.63
N TYR A 122 -3.32 8.76 1.28
CA TYR A 122 -1.92 8.83 0.89
C TYR A 122 -1.66 8.23 -0.49
N VAL A 123 -2.15 7.02 -0.75
CA VAL A 123 -2.06 6.34 -2.05
C VAL A 123 -2.83 7.08 -3.13
N TRP A 124 -4.06 7.53 -2.84
CA TRP A 124 -4.85 8.31 -3.81
C TRP A 124 -4.18 9.65 -4.15
N HIS A 125 -3.62 10.35 -3.16
CA HIS A 125 -2.94 11.63 -3.39
C HIS A 125 -1.65 11.43 -4.20
N TYR A 126 -0.92 10.34 -3.95
CA TYR A 126 0.23 9.95 -4.76
C TYR A 126 -0.17 9.69 -6.21
N GLU A 127 -1.23 8.89 -6.44
CA GLU A 127 -1.80 8.67 -7.77
C GLU A 127 -2.16 10.00 -8.46
N ASN A 128 -2.84 10.91 -7.76
CA ASN A 128 -3.22 12.21 -8.30
C ASN A 128 -2.00 13.06 -8.67
N ALA A 129 -0.92 13.03 -7.89
CA ALA A 129 0.32 13.74 -8.22
C ALA A 129 0.99 13.15 -9.47
N LEU A 130 1.03 11.82 -9.61
CA LEU A 130 1.53 11.18 -10.85
C LEU A 130 0.73 11.65 -12.06
N ARG A 131 -0.59 11.72 -11.94
CA ARG A 131 -1.49 12.11 -13.04
C ARG A 131 -1.37 13.60 -13.39
N THR A 132 -1.38 14.46 -12.38
CA THR A 132 -1.49 15.92 -12.57
C THR A 132 -0.15 16.64 -12.72
N GLU A 133 0.93 16.08 -12.17
CA GLU A 133 2.28 16.69 -12.24
C GLU A 133 3.21 15.98 -13.24
N CYS A 134 2.90 14.73 -13.56
CA CYS A 134 3.75 13.84 -14.36
C CYS A 134 3.04 13.16 -15.54
N ASN A 135 1.85 13.65 -15.92
CA ASN A 135 1.10 13.22 -17.09
C ASN A 135 0.78 11.72 -17.14
N TYR A 136 0.75 11.03 -15.99
CA TYR A 136 0.31 9.64 -15.94
C TYR A 136 -1.19 9.56 -16.32
N THR A 137 -1.54 8.70 -17.27
CA THR A 137 -2.93 8.56 -17.73
C THR A 137 -3.65 7.37 -17.09
N GLY A 138 -2.89 6.41 -16.56
CA GLY A 138 -3.40 5.27 -15.80
C GLY A 138 -3.73 5.62 -14.34
N TYR A 139 -4.13 4.61 -13.58
CA TYR A 139 -4.51 4.73 -12.17
C TYR A 139 -3.69 3.76 -11.32
N GLN A 140 -3.67 3.96 -10.00
CA GLN A 140 -2.77 3.23 -9.11
C GLN A 140 -2.97 1.71 -9.24
N PRO A 141 -1.95 0.97 -9.70
CA PRO A 141 -1.99 -0.48 -9.68
C PRO A 141 -1.75 -1.00 -8.27
N TYR A 142 -2.23 -2.22 -8.02
CA TYR A 142 -1.98 -2.94 -6.77
C TYR A 142 -1.15 -4.21 -7.01
N TRP A 143 -0.50 -4.68 -5.95
CA TRP A 143 0.29 -5.91 -5.97
C TRP A 143 -0.48 -7.04 -5.29
N ASN A 144 -1.03 -8.00 -6.06
CA ASN A 144 -1.57 -9.22 -5.45
C ASN A 144 -0.39 -10.10 -5.00
N TRP A 145 -0.15 -10.13 -3.69
CA TRP A 145 0.98 -10.87 -3.12
C TRP A 145 0.94 -12.37 -3.43
N ASP A 146 -0.25 -12.98 -3.45
CA ASP A 146 -0.42 -14.43 -3.58
C ASP A 146 0.17 -14.98 -4.87
N ARG A 147 -0.05 -14.26 -5.99
CA ARG A 147 0.36 -14.67 -7.34
C ARG A 147 1.84 -15.06 -7.43
N TYR A 148 2.69 -14.43 -6.61
CA TYR A 148 4.14 -14.65 -6.62
C TYR A 148 4.73 -14.90 -5.23
N ALA A 149 3.93 -15.22 -4.21
CA ALA A 149 4.43 -15.41 -2.84
C ALA A 149 5.55 -16.47 -2.73
N LYS A 150 5.54 -17.48 -3.61
CA LYS A 150 6.55 -18.54 -3.65
C LYS A 150 7.86 -18.10 -4.33
N ASP A 151 7.80 -17.14 -5.23
CA ASP A 151 8.94 -16.64 -6.00
C ASP A 151 8.79 -15.14 -6.32
N PRO A 152 8.83 -14.27 -5.30
CA PRO A 152 8.58 -12.84 -5.50
C PRO A 152 9.67 -12.17 -6.35
N ALA A 153 10.91 -12.68 -6.31
CA ALA A 153 12.05 -12.11 -7.02
C ALA A 153 11.94 -12.19 -8.55
N ASN A 154 11.20 -13.17 -9.07
CA ASN A 154 10.94 -13.31 -10.52
C ASN A 154 9.53 -12.83 -10.92
N SER A 155 8.82 -12.15 -10.03
CA SER A 155 7.53 -11.54 -10.36
C SER A 155 7.71 -10.40 -11.37
N PRO A 156 6.71 -10.06 -12.19
CA PRO A 156 6.78 -8.89 -13.06
C PRO A 156 6.93 -7.55 -12.32
N LEU A 157 6.77 -7.55 -10.99
CA LEU A 157 7.04 -6.41 -10.14
C LEU A 157 8.54 -6.27 -9.82
N PHE A 158 9.28 -7.38 -9.72
CA PHE A 158 10.67 -7.42 -9.24
C PHE A 158 11.67 -8.13 -10.16
N ASP A 159 11.27 -8.51 -11.37
CA ASP A 159 12.12 -9.23 -12.34
C ASP A 159 13.28 -8.40 -12.91
N GLY A 160 13.32 -7.10 -12.62
CA GLY A 160 14.36 -6.19 -13.10
C GLY A 160 14.23 -5.78 -14.57
N SER A 161 13.14 -6.15 -15.23
CA SER A 161 12.81 -5.71 -16.59
C SER A 161 12.50 -4.20 -16.64
N GLU A 162 12.43 -3.63 -17.84
CA GLU A 162 12.08 -2.21 -18.03
C GLU A 162 10.67 -1.86 -17.53
N GLY A 163 9.78 -2.84 -17.42
CA GLY A 163 8.40 -2.65 -16.93
C GLY A 163 8.21 -3.08 -15.48
N SER A 164 9.28 -3.22 -14.68
CA SER A 164 9.22 -3.61 -13.27
C SER A 164 9.46 -2.41 -12.34
N MET A 165 9.33 -2.62 -11.02
CA MET A 165 9.79 -1.66 -10.01
C MET A 165 11.31 -1.75 -9.76
N GLY A 166 12.08 -2.31 -10.68
CA GLY A 166 13.49 -2.67 -10.47
C GLY A 166 13.63 -4.12 -10.02
N GLY A 167 14.88 -4.57 -9.93
CA GLY A 167 15.20 -5.94 -9.52
C GLY A 167 15.31 -6.14 -8.00
N ASN A 168 15.80 -7.32 -7.64
CA ASN A 168 16.42 -7.54 -6.34
C ASN A 168 17.74 -6.75 -6.20
N GLY A 169 18.19 -6.55 -4.96
CA GLY A 169 19.50 -6.00 -4.68
C GLY A 169 20.62 -6.98 -4.97
N ALA A 170 21.84 -6.47 -5.17
CA ALA A 170 23.04 -7.31 -5.19
C ALA A 170 23.12 -8.14 -3.90
N LYS A 171 23.50 -9.42 -4.01
CA LYS A 171 23.58 -10.32 -2.86
C LYS A 171 24.63 -9.85 -1.85
N VAL A 172 24.22 -9.72 -0.59
CA VAL A 172 25.09 -9.38 0.55
C VAL A 172 24.80 -10.37 1.67
N ALA A 173 25.83 -10.82 2.38
CA ALA A 173 25.63 -11.68 3.55
C ALA A 173 25.08 -10.86 4.73
N HIS A 174 23.94 -11.27 5.30
CA HIS A 174 23.37 -10.69 6.51
C HIS A 174 22.60 -11.74 7.32
N GLN A 175 22.24 -11.41 8.56
CA GLN A 175 21.62 -12.32 9.52
C GLN A 175 20.08 -12.43 9.39
N GLY A 176 19.50 -11.84 8.34
CA GLY A 176 18.05 -11.67 8.22
C GLY A 176 17.54 -10.35 8.80
N ILE A 177 16.21 -10.23 8.92
CA ILE A 177 15.50 -9.02 9.34
C ILE A 177 15.00 -9.21 10.77
N PRO A 178 15.49 -8.45 11.76
CA PRO A 178 14.97 -8.53 13.12
C PRO A 178 13.53 -8.01 13.18
N ILE A 179 12.66 -8.72 13.90
CA ILE A 179 11.26 -8.33 14.15
C ILE A 179 11.11 -8.08 15.66
N PRO A 180 11.28 -6.82 16.13
CA PRO A 180 11.13 -6.48 17.53
C PRO A 180 9.75 -6.87 18.07
N GLY A 181 9.74 -7.44 19.27
CA GLY A 181 8.51 -7.87 19.94
C GLY A 181 7.99 -9.24 19.53
N ALA A 182 8.55 -9.89 18.49
CA ALA A 182 8.21 -11.27 18.16
C ALA A 182 9.04 -12.30 18.95
N PRO A 183 8.47 -13.49 19.27
CA PRO A 183 9.19 -14.58 19.90
C PRO A 183 10.01 -15.39 18.89
N SER A 184 11.05 -16.08 19.35
CA SER A 184 11.76 -17.08 18.53
C SER A 184 10.83 -18.23 18.11
N PRO A 185 10.92 -18.75 16.86
CA PRO A 185 11.85 -18.38 15.78
C PRO A 185 11.36 -17.22 14.88
N TYR A 186 10.22 -16.60 15.18
CA TYR A 186 9.60 -15.55 14.37
C TYR A 186 10.16 -14.13 14.61
N ASN A 187 11.15 -14.01 15.49
CA ASN A 187 11.84 -12.76 15.82
C ASN A 187 12.89 -12.34 14.79
N VAL A 188 13.17 -13.20 13.80
CA VAL A 188 14.05 -12.90 12.67
C VAL A 188 13.46 -13.51 11.41
N ILE A 189 13.22 -12.71 10.37
CA ILE A 189 12.92 -13.22 9.03
C ILE A 189 14.25 -13.65 8.39
N PRO A 190 14.38 -14.90 7.90
CA PRO A 190 15.60 -15.33 7.23
C PRO A 190 15.97 -14.41 6.06
N PRO A 191 17.28 -14.21 5.78
CA PRO A 191 17.72 -13.38 4.67
C PRO A 191 17.22 -13.93 3.33
N GLY A 192 16.88 -13.04 2.40
CA GLY A 192 16.69 -13.38 1.00
C GLY A 192 18.02 -13.49 0.25
N ASP A 193 17.96 -13.37 -1.07
CA ASP A 193 19.14 -13.42 -1.94
C ASP A 193 19.65 -12.03 -2.37
N GLY A 194 19.27 -10.96 -1.65
CA GLY A 194 19.66 -9.58 -1.93
C GLY A 194 20.45 -8.92 -0.79
N GLY A 195 20.07 -7.68 -0.46
CA GLY A 195 20.62 -6.84 0.62
C GLY A 195 21.42 -5.63 0.14
N GLY A 196 21.98 -5.69 -1.07
CA GLY A 196 22.75 -4.61 -1.71
C GLY A 196 21.91 -3.70 -2.61
N CYS A 197 22.58 -2.84 -3.39
CA CYS A 197 21.91 -1.93 -4.32
C CYS A 197 21.14 -2.69 -5.41
N VAL A 198 19.98 -2.19 -5.80
CA VAL A 198 19.27 -2.62 -7.01
C VAL A 198 20.10 -2.24 -8.25
N THR A 199 20.31 -3.19 -9.16
CA THR A 199 21.21 -3.02 -10.32
C THR A 199 20.48 -3.03 -11.67
N THR A 200 19.20 -3.40 -11.69
CA THR A 200 18.38 -3.56 -12.91
C THR A 200 17.05 -2.82 -12.82
N GLY A 201 16.39 -2.65 -13.97
CA GLY A 201 15.12 -1.95 -14.13
C GLY A 201 15.20 -0.42 -13.99
N PRO A 202 14.04 0.26 -14.02
CA PRO A 202 13.96 1.73 -14.13
C PRO A 202 14.60 2.49 -12.96
N PHE A 203 14.59 1.90 -11.77
CA PHE A 203 15.02 2.55 -10.53
C PHE A 203 16.46 2.22 -10.11
N LYS A 204 17.26 1.57 -10.95
CA LYS A 204 18.67 1.23 -10.63
C LYS A 204 19.55 2.44 -10.27
N ASN A 205 19.20 3.62 -10.79
CA ASN A 205 19.90 4.89 -10.53
C ASN A 205 19.14 5.79 -9.55
N MET A 206 18.06 5.28 -8.93
CA MET A 206 17.31 6.03 -7.93
C MET A 206 18.19 6.32 -6.72
N THR A 207 18.13 7.56 -6.24
CA THR A 207 18.81 7.99 -5.02
C THR A 207 17.81 8.09 -3.87
N VAL A 208 18.05 7.33 -2.81
CA VAL A 208 17.35 7.44 -1.54
C VAL A 208 18.00 8.58 -0.74
N ASN A 209 17.26 9.68 -0.51
CA ASN A 209 17.84 10.91 0.04
C ASN A 209 17.66 11.08 1.56
N VAL A 210 16.56 10.56 2.11
CA VAL A 210 16.23 10.64 3.55
C VAL A 210 16.33 9.27 4.22
N GLY A 211 16.19 9.23 5.54
CA GLY A 211 16.46 8.05 6.35
C GLY A 211 17.94 7.65 6.38
N PRO A 212 18.28 6.50 6.94
CA PRO A 212 17.38 5.60 7.68
C PRO A 212 17.01 6.15 9.07
N ILE A 213 15.99 5.57 9.69
CA ILE A 213 15.59 5.78 11.09
C ILE A 213 15.70 4.46 11.86
N ALA A 214 15.08 3.40 11.33
CA ALA A 214 15.09 2.06 11.90
C ALA A 214 15.50 1.03 10.81
N PRO A 215 16.76 1.07 10.34
CA PRO A 215 17.19 0.24 9.22
C PRO A 215 17.24 -1.25 9.59
N THR A 216 16.85 -2.11 8.66
CA THR A 216 16.91 -3.58 8.80
C THR A 216 18.18 -4.20 8.22
N ILE A 217 18.93 -3.43 7.44
CA ILE A 217 20.22 -3.80 6.86
C ILE A 217 21.27 -2.72 7.15
N GLN A 218 22.55 -3.06 7.03
CA GLN A 218 23.62 -2.11 7.28
C GLN A 218 23.68 -1.04 6.17
N VAL A 219 23.42 0.21 6.53
CA VAL A 219 23.46 1.37 5.65
C VAL A 219 24.10 2.59 6.35
N PRO A 220 24.58 3.60 5.60
CA PRO A 220 25.11 4.82 6.19
C PRO A 220 24.09 5.50 7.12
N ARG A 221 24.54 5.85 8.34
CA ARG A 221 23.71 6.56 9.32
C ARG A 221 23.34 7.94 8.79
N ASN A 222 22.09 8.35 9.00
CA ASN A 222 21.68 9.71 8.68
C ASN A 222 22.40 10.71 9.60
N PRO A 223 22.83 11.88 9.09
CA PRO A 223 23.44 12.93 9.93
C PRO A 223 22.47 13.52 10.97
N ARG A 224 21.15 13.32 10.81
CA ARG A 224 20.13 13.65 11.80
C ARG A 224 19.45 12.39 12.33
N SER A 225 19.23 12.32 13.64
CA SER A 225 18.57 11.18 14.28
C SER A 225 17.09 11.03 13.92
N ASP A 226 16.45 12.10 13.42
CA ASP A 226 15.08 12.07 12.90
C ASP A 226 15.00 11.54 11.45
N GLY A 227 16.12 11.18 10.83
CA GLY A 227 16.17 10.69 9.44
C GLY A 227 15.92 11.75 8.37
N LEU A 228 15.73 13.03 8.72
CA LEU A 228 15.37 14.08 7.77
C LEU A 228 16.58 14.80 7.15
N GLY A 229 17.80 14.39 7.52
CA GLY A 229 19.04 14.91 6.95
C GLY A 229 19.32 14.35 5.56
N TYR A 230 20.12 15.08 4.77
CA TYR A 230 20.53 14.61 3.45
C TYR A 230 21.52 13.46 3.57
N ASN A 231 21.12 12.27 3.11
CA ASN A 231 21.90 11.03 3.20
C ASN A 231 21.75 10.21 1.90
N PRO A 232 22.26 10.72 0.76
CA PRO A 232 22.06 10.10 -0.55
C PRO A 232 22.75 8.73 -0.64
N ARG A 233 22.00 7.72 -1.08
CA ARG A 233 22.49 6.35 -1.30
C ARG A 233 21.61 5.62 -2.32
N CYS A 234 22.08 4.49 -2.83
CA CYS A 234 21.28 3.67 -3.75
C CYS A 234 20.05 3.06 -3.04
N LEU A 235 19.00 2.78 -3.83
CA LEU A 235 17.93 1.86 -3.45
C LEU A 235 18.50 0.45 -3.23
N ARG A 236 18.20 -0.20 -2.11
CA ARG A 236 18.59 -1.57 -1.79
C ARG A 236 17.37 -2.43 -1.54
N ARG A 237 17.41 -3.69 -1.96
CA ARG A 237 16.34 -4.66 -1.70
C ARG A 237 16.90 -6.00 -1.30
N ASP A 238 16.13 -6.71 -0.50
CA ASP A 238 16.33 -8.12 -0.21
C ASP A 238 15.01 -8.83 -0.45
N ILE A 239 14.67 -9.08 -1.72
CA ILE A 239 13.37 -9.64 -2.08
C ILE A 239 13.18 -11.00 -1.39
N ASN A 240 12.23 -11.06 -0.46
CA ASN A 240 12.22 -12.06 0.59
C ASN A 240 10.99 -12.98 0.50
N LYS A 241 11.20 -14.20 0.01
CA LYS A 241 10.16 -15.24 -0.05
C LYS A 241 9.66 -15.71 1.32
N HIS A 242 10.47 -15.56 2.38
CA HIS A 242 10.07 -15.96 3.74
C HIS A 242 9.04 -14.98 4.31
N ALA A 243 9.23 -13.68 4.07
CA ALA A 243 8.22 -12.67 4.38
C ALA A 243 6.95 -12.85 3.51
N ALA A 244 7.12 -13.14 2.21
CA ALA A 244 5.99 -13.34 1.29
C ALA A 244 5.13 -14.57 1.65
N ALA A 245 5.67 -15.53 2.40
CA ALA A 245 4.93 -16.73 2.80
C ALA A 245 3.70 -16.42 3.66
N VAL A 246 3.64 -15.26 4.35
CA VAL A 246 2.51 -14.85 5.18
C VAL A 246 1.51 -13.94 4.46
N THR A 247 1.67 -13.73 3.15
CA THR A 247 0.81 -12.84 2.34
C THR A 247 -0.03 -13.60 1.31
N THR A 248 -0.11 -14.93 1.41
CA THR A 248 -0.92 -15.75 0.48
C THR A 248 -2.42 -15.51 0.63
N ALA A 249 -3.18 -15.96 -0.37
CA ALA A 249 -4.62 -15.74 -0.47
C ALA A 249 -5.37 -16.26 0.76
N ASN A 250 -4.92 -17.35 1.38
CA ASN A 250 -5.52 -17.87 2.61
C ASN A 250 -5.39 -16.87 3.77
N TYR A 251 -4.21 -16.27 3.98
CA TYR A 251 -4.03 -15.28 5.05
C TYR A 251 -4.91 -14.05 4.81
N THR A 252 -5.01 -13.57 3.58
CA THR A 252 -5.86 -12.44 3.23
C THR A 252 -7.35 -12.76 3.32
N TYR A 253 -7.76 -13.97 2.92
CA TYR A 253 -9.14 -14.42 3.03
C TYR A 253 -9.56 -14.58 4.49
N ASP A 254 -8.73 -15.20 5.31
CA ASP A 254 -8.96 -15.35 6.75
C ASP A 254 -9.01 -13.98 7.45
N LEU A 255 -8.11 -13.05 7.07
CA LEU A 255 -8.13 -11.67 7.54
C LEU A 255 -9.49 -11.00 7.25
N ILE A 256 -10.03 -11.15 6.03
CA ILE A 256 -11.30 -10.52 5.65
C ILE A 256 -12.50 -11.18 6.35
N THR A 257 -12.51 -12.51 6.41
CA THR A 257 -13.72 -13.27 6.79
C THR A 257 -13.81 -13.58 8.28
N SER A 258 -12.68 -13.62 9.00
CA SER A 258 -12.65 -13.98 10.43
C SER A 258 -12.68 -12.78 11.36
N ASN A 259 -12.51 -11.54 10.85
CA ASN A 259 -12.50 -10.33 11.66
C ASN A 259 -13.77 -9.54 11.40
N SER A 260 -14.70 -9.52 12.35
CA SER A 260 -16.01 -8.88 12.17
C SER A 260 -16.00 -7.38 12.51
N ASP A 261 -14.99 -6.90 13.23
CA ASP A 261 -14.80 -5.50 13.62
C ASP A 261 -13.46 -4.94 13.13
N VAL A 262 -13.37 -3.62 13.04
CA VAL A 262 -12.20 -2.93 12.49
C VAL A 262 -10.98 -3.03 13.41
N TYR A 263 -11.18 -3.19 14.73
CA TYR A 263 -10.07 -3.34 15.68
C TYR A 263 -9.26 -4.59 15.38
N TRP A 264 -9.93 -5.75 15.29
CA TRP A 264 -9.24 -7.00 15.01
C TRP A 264 -8.77 -7.07 13.56
N PHE A 265 -9.53 -6.53 12.62
CA PHE A 265 -9.11 -6.45 11.22
C PHE A 265 -7.77 -5.72 11.07
N GLN A 266 -7.64 -4.50 11.59
CA GLN A 266 -6.38 -3.75 11.50
C GLN A 266 -5.25 -4.38 12.33
N THR A 267 -5.56 -4.91 13.52
CA THR A 267 -4.57 -5.59 14.37
C THR A 267 -3.96 -6.82 13.69
N VAL A 268 -4.78 -7.66 13.04
CA VAL A 268 -4.30 -8.84 12.32
C VAL A 268 -3.58 -8.46 11.03
N MET A 269 -4.06 -7.41 10.35
CA MET A 269 -3.43 -6.90 9.13
C MET A 269 -2.02 -6.34 9.40
N GLU A 270 -1.88 -5.46 10.38
CA GLU A 270 -0.60 -4.81 10.75
C GLU A 270 0.39 -5.80 11.38
N GLY A 271 -0.12 -6.77 12.14
CA GLY A 271 0.66 -7.84 12.75
C GLY A 271 0.45 -7.98 14.26
N GLN A 272 0.41 -9.23 14.73
CA GLN A 272 0.40 -9.57 16.15
C GLN A 272 1.79 -10.11 16.53
N PHE A 273 2.80 -9.23 16.50
CA PHE A 273 4.20 -9.64 16.60
C PHE A 273 4.48 -10.46 17.86
N ALA A 274 3.92 -10.09 19.02
CA ALA A 274 4.05 -10.85 20.27
C ALA A 274 3.58 -12.32 20.17
N GLN A 275 2.72 -12.64 19.21
CA GLN A 275 2.26 -14.01 18.93
C GLN A 275 3.04 -14.70 17.80
N GLY A 276 4.07 -14.07 17.26
CA GLY A 276 4.83 -14.56 16.11
C GLY A 276 4.08 -14.44 14.77
N LYS A 277 3.01 -13.64 14.70
CA LYS A 277 2.23 -13.44 13.48
C LYS A 277 2.55 -12.07 12.89
N TRP A 278 3.19 -12.03 11.72
CA TRP A 278 3.62 -10.77 11.12
C TRP A 278 2.49 -9.98 10.45
N GLY A 279 1.42 -10.64 10.00
CA GLY A 279 0.36 -9.98 9.25
C GLY A 279 0.75 -9.66 7.81
N VAL A 280 -0.25 -9.37 6.98
CA VAL A 280 -0.03 -9.16 5.53
C VAL A 280 0.62 -7.81 5.23
N HIS A 281 0.46 -6.82 6.10
CA HIS A 281 1.12 -5.52 5.99
C HIS A 281 2.63 -5.64 6.21
N ALA A 282 3.06 -6.16 7.37
CA ALA A 282 4.49 -6.35 7.61
C ALA A 282 5.10 -7.38 6.63
N GLY A 283 4.37 -8.46 6.31
CA GLY A 283 4.81 -9.44 5.31
C GLY A 283 5.05 -8.81 3.93
N GLY A 284 4.17 -7.94 3.46
CA GLY A 284 4.33 -7.23 2.18
C GLY A 284 5.53 -6.27 2.20
N HIS A 285 5.69 -5.48 3.26
CA HIS A 285 6.86 -4.61 3.44
C HIS A 285 8.18 -5.40 3.45
N TYR A 286 8.27 -6.44 4.28
CA TYR A 286 9.48 -7.24 4.41
C TYR A 286 9.72 -8.22 3.26
N THR A 287 8.76 -8.40 2.36
CA THR A 287 9.00 -9.06 1.06
C THR A 287 9.86 -8.18 0.17
N ILE A 288 9.78 -6.86 0.28
CA ILE A 288 10.66 -5.92 -0.44
C ILE A 288 11.99 -5.79 0.30
N SER A 289 11.90 -5.51 1.61
CA SER A 289 13.03 -5.37 2.54
C SER A 289 14.11 -4.39 2.05
N GLY A 290 15.33 -4.50 2.58
CA GLY A 290 16.44 -3.62 2.24
C GLY A 290 16.22 -2.18 2.73
N ASP A 291 16.63 -1.22 1.92
CA ASP A 291 16.65 0.20 2.25
C ASP A 291 16.12 1.03 1.08
N PRO A 292 14.98 1.72 1.26
CA PRO A 292 14.34 2.02 2.53
C PRO A 292 13.14 1.12 2.87
N ALA A 293 12.76 0.15 2.03
CA ALA A 293 11.49 -0.58 2.19
C ALA A 293 11.36 -1.37 3.50
N GLY A 294 12.48 -1.85 4.04
CA GLY A 294 12.53 -2.54 5.34
C GLY A 294 12.50 -1.59 6.54
N ASP A 295 12.71 -0.29 6.36
CA ASP A 295 12.65 0.70 7.45
C ASP A 295 11.20 1.17 7.63
N PHE A 296 10.62 0.86 8.78
CA PHE A 296 9.21 1.16 9.10
C PHE A 296 8.80 2.62 8.84
N PHE A 297 9.70 3.58 9.07
CA PHE A 297 9.39 5.00 8.88
C PHE A 297 9.60 5.47 7.44
N VAL A 298 10.54 4.86 6.73
CA VAL A 298 11.07 5.36 5.45
C VAL A 298 10.59 4.50 4.28
N SER A 299 9.79 3.46 4.54
CA SER A 299 9.32 2.48 3.56
C SER A 299 8.69 3.05 2.28
N PRO A 300 8.00 4.22 2.25
CA PRO A 300 7.52 4.81 1.00
C PRO A 300 8.62 5.26 0.05
N GLY A 301 9.87 5.32 0.53
CA GLY A 301 11.02 5.61 -0.30
C GLY A 301 11.34 4.50 -1.31
N ASP A 302 10.74 3.31 -1.16
CA ASP A 302 10.75 2.28 -2.20
C ASP A 302 9.49 2.44 -3.08
N PRO A 303 9.61 2.55 -4.42
CA PRO A 303 8.46 2.73 -5.31
C PRO A 303 7.44 1.56 -5.28
N ALA A 304 7.81 0.38 -4.78
CA ALA A 304 6.88 -0.73 -4.61
C ALA A 304 5.92 -0.56 -3.42
N PHE A 305 6.19 0.37 -2.49
CA PHE A 305 5.31 0.73 -1.37
C PHE A 305 3.88 1.02 -1.86
N TRP A 306 3.75 1.80 -2.93
CA TRP A 306 2.47 2.30 -3.43
C TRP A 306 1.56 1.17 -3.93
N LEU A 307 2.15 0.13 -4.52
CA LEU A 307 1.43 -1.06 -4.98
C LEU A 307 1.07 -1.98 -3.82
N HIS A 308 1.95 -2.11 -2.84
CA HIS A 308 1.66 -2.81 -1.59
C HIS A 308 0.47 -2.17 -0.87
N HIS A 309 0.48 -0.85 -0.67
CA HIS A 309 -0.59 -0.15 0.03
C HIS A 309 -1.87 -0.02 -0.78
N ALA A 310 -1.81 -0.05 -2.11
CA ALA A 310 -3.00 -0.23 -2.93
C ALA A 310 -3.65 -1.61 -2.73
N MET A 311 -2.87 -2.67 -2.45
CA MET A 311 -3.40 -3.99 -2.08
C MET A 311 -3.93 -4.01 -0.64
N ILE A 312 -3.30 -3.30 0.30
CA ILE A 312 -3.85 -3.08 1.64
C ILE A 312 -5.23 -2.42 1.55
N ASP A 313 -5.35 -1.37 0.74
CA ASP A 313 -6.62 -0.69 0.51
C ASP A 313 -7.65 -1.59 -0.18
N ARG A 314 -7.23 -2.45 -1.13
CA ARG A 314 -8.09 -3.48 -1.74
C ARG A 314 -8.65 -4.44 -0.70
N VAL A 315 -7.80 -4.98 0.18
CA VAL A 315 -8.22 -5.92 1.23
C VAL A 315 -9.19 -5.26 2.20
N TRP A 316 -8.95 -4.00 2.58
CA TRP A 316 -9.89 -3.22 3.38
C TRP A 316 -11.21 -2.95 2.66
N TRP A 317 -11.16 -2.57 1.39
CA TRP A 317 -12.36 -2.39 0.56
C TRP A 317 -13.22 -3.66 0.53
N ILE A 318 -12.64 -4.84 0.25
CA ILE A 318 -13.38 -6.11 0.25
C ILE A 318 -13.96 -6.41 1.64
N TRP A 319 -13.22 -6.12 2.71
CA TRP A 319 -13.74 -6.24 4.08
C TRP A 319 -14.94 -5.32 4.30
N GLN A 320 -14.88 -4.05 3.88
CA GLN A 320 -16.02 -3.13 3.99
C GLN A 320 -17.23 -3.64 3.19
N LEU A 321 -17.02 -4.23 2.01
CA LEU A 321 -18.11 -4.76 1.19
C LEU A 321 -18.93 -5.88 1.87
N GLN A 322 -18.40 -6.53 2.91
CA GLN A 322 -19.14 -7.60 3.58
C GLN A 322 -20.34 -7.08 4.38
N ASP A 323 -20.31 -5.82 4.83
CA ASP A 323 -21.34 -5.16 5.64
C ASP A 323 -21.15 -3.63 5.55
N LEU A 324 -21.49 -3.05 4.40
CA LEU A 324 -21.19 -1.65 4.07
C LEU A 324 -21.80 -0.64 5.03
N ASP A 325 -23.06 -0.84 5.41
CA ASP A 325 -23.79 0.09 6.29
C ASP A 325 -23.08 0.26 7.64
N ARG A 326 -22.50 -0.81 8.18
CA ARG A 326 -21.71 -0.76 9.42
C ARG A 326 -20.26 -0.37 9.18
N ARG A 327 -19.57 -1.06 8.27
CA ARG A 327 -18.10 -1.02 8.13
C ARG A 327 -17.58 0.27 7.48
N LEU A 328 -18.43 1.04 6.78
CA LEU A 328 -18.07 2.39 6.33
C LEU A 328 -18.14 3.44 7.46
N ALA A 329 -18.87 3.15 8.54
CA ALA A 329 -19.01 4.03 9.69
C ALA A 329 -18.21 3.56 10.92
N GLU A 330 -17.37 2.53 10.76
CA GLU A 330 -16.64 1.90 11.86
C GLU A 330 -15.20 2.38 11.93
N VAL A 331 -14.80 2.89 13.09
CA VAL A 331 -13.42 3.22 13.45
C VAL A 331 -13.12 2.69 14.86
N SER A 332 -11.86 2.38 15.14
CA SER A 332 -11.44 1.89 16.46
C SER A 332 -10.02 2.35 16.80
N MET A 333 -9.47 1.90 17.93
CA MET A 333 -8.18 2.31 18.49
C MET A 333 -8.11 3.80 18.86
N THR A 334 -6.93 4.22 19.30
CA THR A 334 -6.61 5.57 19.77
C THR A 334 -5.93 6.40 18.69
N ARG A 335 -5.80 7.70 18.95
CA ARG A 335 -5.19 8.67 18.03
C ARG A 335 -3.66 8.60 17.93
N THR A 336 -3.03 7.80 18.79
CA THR A 336 -1.58 7.58 18.85
C THR A 336 -1.27 6.11 18.65
N MET A 337 -0.13 5.83 18.01
CA MET A 337 0.35 4.48 17.73
C MET A 337 0.41 3.64 18.99
N ASN A 338 -0.28 2.50 18.96
CA ASN A 338 -0.37 1.55 20.08
C ASN A 338 -0.78 2.23 21.41
N ASN A 339 -1.51 3.34 21.32
CA ASN A 339 -1.88 4.20 22.45
C ASN A 339 -0.66 4.75 23.23
N MET A 340 0.43 5.08 22.53
CA MET A 340 1.67 5.58 23.12
C MET A 340 2.10 6.93 22.51
N PRO A 341 2.08 8.04 23.29
CA PRO A 341 1.49 8.16 24.62
C PRO A 341 -0.03 7.94 24.60
N PRO A 342 -0.68 7.67 25.75
CA PRO A 342 -2.12 7.49 25.79
C PRO A 342 -2.90 8.66 25.18
N SER A 343 -3.90 8.36 24.37
CA SER A 343 -4.77 9.36 23.74
C SER A 343 -6.23 8.90 23.70
N PRO A 344 -7.19 9.81 23.45
CA PRO A 344 -8.58 9.41 23.24
C PRO A 344 -8.72 8.43 22.08
N ASN A 345 -9.81 7.67 22.10
CA ASN A 345 -10.25 6.89 20.94
C ASN A 345 -10.41 7.82 19.73
N GLY A 346 -9.97 7.37 18.57
CA GLY A 346 -10.19 8.14 17.36
C GLY A 346 -11.65 8.09 16.91
N THR A 347 -12.06 9.09 16.14
CA THR A 347 -13.42 9.22 15.64
C THR A 347 -13.44 9.53 14.14
N LEU A 348 -14.61 9.37 13.54
CA LEU A 348 -14.86 9.76 12.14
C LEU A 348 -14.69 11.27 11.87
N ASP A 349 -14.70 12.10 12.91
CA ASP A 349 -14.55 13.56 12.80
C ASP A 349 -13.12 14.03 13.03
N ASP A 350 -12.21 13.12 13.39
CA ASP A 350 -10.82 13.47 13.58
C ASP A 350 -10.18 13.92 12.25
N PRO A 351 -9.37 14.99 12.25
CA PRO A 351 -8.75 15.50 11.04
C PRO A 351 -7.59 14.61 10.58
N SER A 352 -7.58 14.17 9.33
CA SER A 352 -6.53 13.36 8.74
C SER A 352 -6.05 14.00 7.44
N GLY A 353 -4.76 14.31 7.35
CA GLY A 353 -4.17 15.01 6.22
C GLY A 353 -2.72 14.64 5.97
N LEU A 354 -2.16 15.18 4.88
CA LEU A 354 -0.84 14.81 4.36
C LEU A 354 0.16 15.97 4.51
N GLY A 355 -0.02 16.79 5.54
CA GLY A 355 0.81 17.96 5.81
C GLY A 355 0.81 18.95 4.63
N VAL A 356 1.99 19.27 4.11
CA VAL A 356 2.13 20.20 2.98
C VAL A 356 1.59 19.65 1.65
N LEU A 357 1.37 18.33 1.56
CA LEU A 357 0.89 17.69 0.33
C LEU A 357 -0.62 17.85 0.15
N ALA A 358 -1.39 17.75 1.23
CA ALA A 358 -2.84 17.79 1.16
C ALA A 358 -3.45 18.21 2.51
N PRO A 359 -4.55 18.99 2.50
CA PRO A 359 -5.18 19.48 3.71
C PRO A 359 -5.78 18.36 4.55
N ASP A 360 -5.98 18.65 5.82
CA ASP A 360 -6.77 17.79 6.72
C ASP A 360 -8.22 17.70 6.25
N VAL A 361 -8.75 16.49 6.27
CA VAL A 361 -10.18 16.17 6.07
C VAL A 361 -10.64 15.26 7.19
N PRO A 362 -11.92 15.28 7.59
CA PRO A 362 -12.39 14.37 8.63
C PRO A 362 -12.32 12.93 8.14
N VAL A 363 -11.97 11.98 9.02
CA VAL A 363 -11.82 10.55 8.66
C VAL A 363 -13.03 9.99 7.89
N ARG A 364 -14.26 10.43 8.16
CA ARG A 364 -15.48 10.04 7.41
C ARG A 364 -15.36 10.22 5.90
N GLU A 365 -14.63 11.24 5.43
CA GLU A 365 -14.40 11.48 4.01
C GLU A 365 -13.52 10.41 3.39
N LEU A 366 -12.72 9.71 4.18
CA LEU A 366 -11.75 8.73 3.71
C LEU A 366 -12.29 7.29 3.74
N MET A 367 -13.49 7.08 4.28
CA MET A 367 -14.00 5.73 4.54
C MET A 367 -14.52 4.99 3.30
N SER A 368 -14.95 5.70 2.25
CA SER A 368 -15.55 5.10 1.05
C SER A 368 -14.74 5.38 -0.21
N THR A 369 -14.46 4.36 -1.02
CA THR A 369 -13.86 4.53 -2.36
C THR A 369 -14.87 5.02 -3.40
N MET A 370 -16.15 5.03 -3.04
CA MET A 370 -17.28 5.43 -3.88
C MET A 370 -17.91 6.69 -3.27
N GLY A 371 -17.49 7.87 -3.72
CA GLY A 371 -18.02 9.16 -3.26
C GLY A 371 -17.26 9.81 -2.10
N GLY A 372 -16.28 9.14 -1.50
CA GLY A 372 -15.44 9.73 -0.46
C GLY A 372 -14.65 10.95 -0.95
N LEU A 373 -14.11 11.71 0.01
CA LEU A 373 -13.33 12.92 -0.21
C LEU A 373 -14.09 13.95 -1.06
N GLY A 374 -15.35 14.20 -0.71
CA GLY A 374 -16.25 15.07 -1.45
C GLY A 374 -16.46 14.63 -2.91
N GLY A 375 -16.56 13.32 -3.16
CA GLY A 375 -16.75 12.74 -4.49
C GLY A 375 -15.47 12.51 -5.29
N LYS A 376 -14.29 12.84 -4.75
CA LYS A 376 -13.00 12.65 -5.44
C LYS A 376 -12.55 11.19 -5.46
N PHE A 377 -12.91 10.41 -4.45
CA PHE A 377 -12.74 8.97 -4.51
C PHE A 377 -13.85 8.40 -5.37
N CYS A 378 -13.48 7.85 -6.52
CA CYS A 378 -14.38 7.10 -7.37
C CYS A 378 -13.65 5.95 -8.07
N TYR A 379 -13.36 4.91 -7.29
CA TYR A 379 -12.65 3.73 -7.77
C TYR A 379 -13.09 2.45 -7.06
N ILE A 380 -12.89 1.34 -7.78
CA ILE A 380 -13.04 -0.03 -7.32
C ILE A 380 -11.80 -0.83 -7.71
N TYR A 381 -11.70 -2.06 -7.23
CA TYR A 381 -10.64 -2.98 -7.60
C TYR A 381 -11.17 -4.04 -8.57
N GLU A 382 -10.37 -4.34 -9.59
CA GLU A 382 -10.61 -5.39 -10.59
C GLU A 382 -9.67 -6.57 -10.32
#